data_AF-A0A3C1DIN6-F1
#
_entry.id   AF-A0A3C1DIN6-F1
#
_cell.length_a   1.000
_cell.length_b   1.000
_cell.length_c   1.000
_cell.angle_alpha   90.00
_cell.angle_beta   90.00
_cell.angle_gamma   90.00
#
_symmetry.space_group_name_H-M   'P 1'
#
loop_
_entity.id
_entity.type
_entity.pdbx_description
1 polymer ?
#
loop_
_entity_poly.entity_id
_entity_poly.type
_entity_poly.pdbx_seq_one_letter_code
_entity_poly.pdbx_strand_id
1 'polypeptide(L)'
;MIPRTNYQRACDRPTYESRIDQWWGKPSTSYWRLAWRNMTQPGLERSLHMAFLPTGPLHVHTVQSLAMEDPTRTVLLAGMAASIVADGLVKVSGTGHVHTDQLAKFPLPVDHLLQPELILRTLRLNCLTADYAPLWEELFEPAWQGDAWAEAMPTRPLLGDVQPMWSMVTPLRIDYDRRLALLEIDALVALMLGLTAEQLCAMYRAQFAVLRKYEYEMWFDANGRKIARDHHAYGQTQEKGDWEGLQQALEADGHDFGRYKAPFAKADREAEMTTAYNVFAERLRNRSAP
;
A
#
# COMPACT_ATOMS: atom_id res chain seq x y z
N MET A 1 22.38 -6.12 -2.82
CA MET A 1 23.04 -7.41 -2.52
C MET A 1 22.05 -8.51 -2.85
N ILE A 2 22.34 -9.39 -3.81
CA ILE A 2 21.47 -10.54 -4.08
C ILE A 2 21.72 -11.57 -2.97
N PRO A 3 20.68 -12.07 -2.27
CA PRO A 3 20.84 -13.08 -1.24
C PRO A 3 21.58 -14.31 -1.79
N ARG A 4 22.47 -14.92 -1.00
CA ARG A 4 23.06 -16.21 -1.37
C ARG A 4 21.93 -17.22 -1.54
N THR A 5 21.94 -17.93 -2.66
CA THR A 5 20.96 -18.96 -2.98
C THR A 5 21.65 -20.31 -3.14
N ASN A 6 21.00 -21.36 -2.65
CA ASN A 6 21.40 -22.74 -2.89
C ASN A 6 20.91 -23.24 -4.26
N TYR A 7 20.10 -22.45 -4.97
CA TYR A 7 19.56 -22.80 -6.27
C TYR A 7 20.45 -22.27 -7.40
N GLN A 8 20.75 -23.13 -8.37
CA GLN A 8 21.40 -22.77 -9.63
C GLN A 8 20.53 -23.23 -10.80
N ARG A 9 20.69 -22.58 -11.96
CA ARG A 9 20.03 -23.05 -13.19
C ARG A 9 20.58 -24.42 -13.55
N ALA A 10 19.69 -25.36 -13.86
CA ALA A 10 20.07 -26.71 -14.31
C ALA A 10 20.50 -26.78 -15.79
N CYS A 11 20.47 -25.66 -16.51
CA CYS A 11 20.85 -25.53 -17.91
C CYS A 11 21.59 -24.21 -18.15
N ASP A 12 22.15 -24.06 -19.35
CA ASP A 12 22.74 -22.80 -19.80
C ASP A 12 21.70 -21.67 -19.85
N ARG A 13 22.19 -20.42 -19.85
CA ARG A 13 21.34 -19.24 -19.76
C ARG A 13 20.37 -19.11 -20.95
N PRO A 14 20.81 -19.25 -22.23
CA PRO A 14 19.89 -19.24 -23.37
C PRO A 14 18.76 -20.26 -23.25
N THR A 15 19.07 -21.51 -22.91
CA THR A 15 18.07 -22.57 -22.72
C THR A 15 17.11 -22.26 -21.57
N TYR A 16 17.59 -21.61 -20.50
CA TYR A 16 16.74 -21.18 -19.39
C TYR A 16 15.81 -20.04 -19.79
N GLU A 17 16.35 -19.00 -20.45
CA GLU A 17 15.59 -17.82 -20.87
C GLU A 17 14.53 -18.16 -21.93
N SER A 18 14.81 -19.12 -22.83
CA SER A 18 13.83 -19.59 -23.82
C SER A 18 12.64 -20.35 -23.21
N ARG A 19 12.73 -20.76 -21.94
CA ARG A 19 11.67 -21.45 -21.19
C ARG A 19 10.86 -20.51 -20.30
N ILE A 20 11.21 -19.23 -20.23
CA ILE A 20 10.41 -18.24 -19.50
C ILE A 20 9.10 -18.05 -20.25
N ASP A 21 7.98 -18.10 -19.52
CA ASP A 21 6.64 -17.87 -20.05
C ASP A 21 6.60 -16.58 -20.87
N GLN A 22 5.98 -16.65 -22.05
CA GLN A 22 5.83 -15.51 -22.95
C GLN A 22 4.46 -14.87 -22.76
N TRP A 23 4.43 -13.58 -22.44
CA TRP A 23 3.22 -12.77 -22.35
C TRP A 23 3.27 -11.71 -23.45
N TRP A 24 2.22 -11.61 -24.28
CA TRP A 24 2.16 -10.68 -25.43
C TRP A 24 3.44 -10.64 -26.29
N GLY A 25 4.06 -11.81 -26.51
CA GLY A 25 5.26 -11.94 -27.36
C GLY A 25 6.58 -11.51 -26.71
N LYS A 26 6.61 -11.22 -25.40
CA LYS A 26 7.84 -10.96 -24.64
C LYS A 26 7.93 -11.88 -23.43
N PRO A 27 9.13 -12.17 -22.90
CA PRO A 27 9.26 -12.90 -21.64
C PRO A 27 8.48 -12.20 -20.53
N SER A 28 7.79 -12.96 -19.67
CA SER A 28 6.98 -12.44 -18.56
C SER A 28 7.80 -11.57 -17.59
N THR A 29 9.10 -11.78 -17.53
CA THR A 29 10.07 -10.97 -16.78
C THR A 29 10.29 -9.57 -17.33
N SER A 30 9.80 -9.26 -18.53
CA SER A 30 9.90 -7.94 -19.15
C SER A 30 8.82 -6.97 -18.66
N TYR A 31 7.90 -7.43 -17.79
CA TYR A 31 6.76 -6.65 -17.31
C TYR A 31 6.89 -6.32 -15.83
N TRP A 32 6.43 -5.13 -15.46
CA TRP A 32 6.07 -4.79 -14.09
C TRP A 32 4.91 -5.69 -13.66
N ARG A 33 5.03 -6.34 -12.50
CA ARG A 33 4.10 -7.40 -12.10
C ARG A 33 3.62 -7.22 -10.69
N LEU A 34 2.36 -7.55 -10.46
CA LEU A 34 1.87 -7.85 -9.13
C LEU A 34 2.21 -9.28 -8.81
N ALA A 35 2.77 -9.52 -7.62
CA ALA A 35 3.03 -10.85 -7.12
C ALA A 35 2.53 -11.03 -5.69
N TRP A 36 2.03 -12.21 -5.36
CA TRP A 36 1.56 -12.56 -4.02
C TRP A 36 1.81 -14.03 -3.74
N ARG A 37 1.86 -14.38 -2.45
CA ARG A 37 1.88 -15.79 -2.04
C ARG A 37 0.54 -16.44 -2.36
N ASN A 38 0.57 -17.67 -2.87
CA ASN A 38 -0.65 -18.43 -3.17
C ASN A 38 -1.44 -18.73 -1.89
N MET A 39 -0.80 -19.31 -0.87
CA MET A 39 -1.50 -19.71 0.36
C MET A 39 -1.87 -18.49 1.19
N THR A 40 -3.09 -18.46 1.72
CA THR A 40 -3.57 -17.48 2.70
C THR A 40 -4.48 -18.14 3.75
N GLN A 41 -4.80 -17.40 4.81
CA GLN A 41 -5.74 -17.83 5.84
C GLN A 41 -6.57 -16.62 6.29
N PRO A 42 -7.92 -16.72 6.34
CA PRO A 42 -8.78 -15.58 6.68
C PRO A 42 -8.48 -14.91 8.03
N GLY A 43 -7.93 -15.65 9.00
CA GLY A 43 -7.62 -15.16 10.35
C GLY A 43 -6.35 -14.31 10.47
N LEU A 44 -5.59 -14.12 9.39
CA LEU A 44 -4.39 -13.27 9.39
C LEU A 44 -4.75 -11.78 9.43
N GLU A 45 -3.75 -10.93 9.72
CA GLU A 45 -3.89 -9.46 9.67
C GLU A 45 -4.47 -8.99 8.34
N ARG A 46 -3.86 -9.44 7.25
CA ARG A 46 -4.32 -9.28 5.86
C ARG A 46 -4.39 -10.67 5.22
N SER A 47 -5.27 -10.89 4.25
CA SER A 47 -5.27 -12.14 3.46
C SER A 47 -4.58 -11.94 2.11
N LEU A 48 -4.73 -10.76 1.53
CA LEU A 48 -4.14 -10.34 0.26
C LEU A 48 -2.88 -9.51 0.50
N HIS A 49 -1.72 -10.15 0.33
CA HIS A 49 -0.41 -9.50 0.46
C HIS A 49 0.27 -9.43 -0.90
N MET A 50 0.13 -8.30 -1.58
CA MET A 50 0.74 -8.09 -2.87
C MET A 50 2.04 -7.29 -2.76
N ALA A 51 2.97 -7.61 -3.65
CA ALA A 51 4.18 -6.85 -3.90
C ALA A 51 4.22 -6.45 -5.37
N PHE A 52 4.61 -5.21 -5.65
CA PHE A 52 4.81 -4.73 -7.01
C PHE A 52 6.26 -4.99 -7.43
N LEU A 53 6.47 -6.00 -8.29
CA LEU A 53 7.79 -6.44 -8.73
C LEU A 53 8.29 -5.62 -9.92
N PRO A 54 9.60 -5.27 -9.92
CA PRO A 54 10.24 -4.73 -11.11
C PRO A 54 10.37 -5.79 -12.20
N THR A 55 10.80 -5.36 -13.39
CA THR A 55 11.20 -6.27 -14.46
C THR A 55 12.41 -7.09 -14.04
N GLY A 56 12.46 -8.38 -14.40
CA GLY A 56 13.61 -9.27 -14.22
C GLY A 56 13.38 -10.45 -13.27
N PRO A 57 12.92 -10.25 -12.02
CA PRO A 57 12.74 -11.33 -11.06
C PRO A 57 11.83 -12.46 -11.57
N LEU A 58 12.23 -13.70 -11.31
CA LEU A 58 11.40 -14.90 -11.47
C LEU A 58 10.99 -15.41 -10.08
N HIS A 59 9.94 -16.21 -10.04
CA HIS A 59 9.47 -16.82 -8.81
C HIS A 59 9.01 -18.27 -9.04
N VAL A 60 8.93 -19.03 -7.96
CA VAL A 60 8.38 -20.39 -7.97
C VAL A 60 6.85 -20.36 -7.89
N HIS A 61 6.19 -21.49 -8.16
CA HIS A 61 4.73 -21.62 -8.22
C HIS A 61 3.98 -21.23 -6.93
N THR A 62 4.63 -21.25 -5.76
CA THR A 62 4.03 -20.83 -4.49
C THR A 62 3.82 -19.32 -4.42
N VAL A 63 4.44 -18.57 -5.34
CA VAL A 63 4.14 -17.18 -5.65
C VAL A 63 3.36 -17.17 -6.96
N GLN A 64 2.27 -16.43 -6.99
CA GLN A 64 1.53 -16.11 -8.20
C GLN A 64 1.95 -14.73 -8.66
N SER A 65 1.90 -14.46 -9.96
CA SER A 65 2.03 -13.11 -10.47
C SER A 65 1.12 -12.86 -11.66
N LEU A 66 0.82 -11.59 -11.89
CA LEU A 66 0.12 -11.11 -13.07
C LEU A 66 0.71 -9.77 -13.51
N ALA A 67 0.56 -9.46 -14.79
CA ALA A 67 0.67 -8.11 -15.32
C ALA A 67 -0.54 -7.84 -16.20
N MET A 68 -0.85 -6.57 -16.41
CA MET A 68 -1.70 -6.12 -17.51
C MET A 68 -0.81 -5.59 -18.63
N GLU A 69 -1.32 -5.59 -19.86
CA GLU A 69 -0.57 -5.10 -21.03
C GLU A 69 -0.16 -3.62 -20.86
N ASP A 70 -1.03 -2.83 -20.22
CA ASP A 70 -0.78 -1.45 -19.81
C ASP A 70 -0.25 -1.41 -18.36
N PRO A 71 0.95 -0.85 -18.10
CA PRO A 71 1.50 -0.73 -16.75
C PRO A 71 0.63 0.13 -15.84
N THR A 72 -0.09 1.13 -16.37
CA THR A 72 -1.05 1.95 -15.63
C THR A 72 -2.12 1.08 -14.97
N ARG A 73 -2.67 0.12 -15.71
CA ARG A 73 -3.69 -0.81 -15.19
C ARG A 73 -3.12 -1.79 -14.18
N THR A 74 -1.86 -2.21 -14.35
CA THR A 74 -1.16 -3.04 -13.37
C THR A 74 -0.98 -2.27 -12.04
N VAL A 75 -0.62 -0.99 -12.11
CA VAL A 75 -0.52 -0.11 -10.92
C VAL A 75 -1.89 0.18 -10.32
N LEU A 76 -2.92 0.40 -11.13
CA LEU A 76 -4.29 0.56 -10.65
C LEU A 76 -4.73 -0.67 -9.85
N LEU A 77 -4.53 -1.87 -10.40
CA LEU A 77 -4.83 -3.12 -9.71
C LEU A 77 -4.00 -3.27 -8.42
N ALA A 78 -2.77 -2.75 -8.39
CA ALA A 78 -1.93 -2.77 -7.19
C ALA A 78 -2.53 -1.92 -6.07
N GLY A 79 -3.03 -0.73 -6.41
CA GLY A 79 -3.75 0.14 -5.48
C GLY A 79 -5.04 -0.50 -4.97
N MET A 80 -5.84 -1.06 -5.88
CA MET A 80 -7.06 -1.79 -5.52
C MET A 80 -6.76 -2.93 -4.54
N ALA A 81 -5.76 -3.77 -4.84
CA ALA A 81 -5.39 -4.91 -4.02
C ALA A 81 -4.73 -4.55 -2.68
N ALA A 82 -4.16 -3.35 -2.56
CA ALA A 82 -3.63 -2.85 -1.29
C ALA A 82 -4.74 -2.47 -0.30
N SER A 83 -5.97 -2.23 -0.77
CA SER A 83 -7.09 -1.85 0.09
C SER A 83 -7.63 -3.00 0.95
N ILE A 84 -8.19 -2.67 2.11
CA ILE A 84 -8.97 -3.60 2.92
C ILE A 84 -10.27 -4.01 2.23
N VAL A 85 -10.75 -3.26 1.25
CA VAL A 85 -11.95 -3.61 0.47
C VAL A 85 -11.68 -4.85 -0.39
N ALA A 86 -10.59 -4.84 -1.18
CA ALA A 86 -10.18 -5.99 -1.98
C ALA A 86 -9.76 -7.17 -1.10
N ASP A 87 -9.05 -6.92 -0.01
CA ASP A 87 -8.68 -7.97 0.94
C ASP A 87 -9.92 -8.58 1.64
N GLY A 88 -10.93 -7.75 1.92
CA GLY A 88 -12.22 -8.16 2.47
C GLY A 88 -12.92 -9.18 1.58
N LEU A 89 -12.87 -9.01 0.26
CA LEU A 89 -13.39 -9.98 -0.71
C LEU A 89 -12.69 -11.34 -0.59
N VAL A 90 -11.36 -11.35 -0.43
CA VAL A 90 -10.60 -12.58 -0.19
C VAL A 90 -11.01 -13.21 1.14
N LYS A 91 -11.06 -12.43 2.22
CA LYS A 91 -11.42 -12.93 3.56
C LYS A 91 -12.82 -13.56 3.58
N VAL A 92 -13.82 -12.89 3.00
CA VAL A 92 -15.20 -13.38 2.97
C VAL A 92 -15.35 -14.63 2.09
N SER A 93 -14.51 -14.80 1.05
CA SER A 93 -14.52 -16.02 0.24
C SER A 93 -14.12 -17.29 1.02
N GLY A 94 -13.43 -17.14 2.15
CA GLY A 94 -12.92 -18.25 2.95
C GLY A 94 -11.81 -19.07 2.29
N THR A 95 -11.27 -18.61 1.15
CA THR A 95 -10.26 -19.37 0.41
C THR A 95 -8.94 -19.49 1.17
N GLY A 96 -8.31 -20.67 1.08
CA GLY A 96 -6.95 -20.92 1.55
C GLY A 96 -5.87 -20.63 0.49
N HIS A 97 -6.29 -20.38 -0.75
CA HIS A 97 -5.41 -20.23 -1.91
C HIS A 97 -5.91 -19.09 -2.80
N VAL A 98 -5.07 -18.09 -3.04
CA VAL A 98 -5.36 -16.96 -3.92
C VAL A 98 -4.65 -17.18 -5.24
N HIS A 99 -5.41 -17.61 -6.24
CA HIS A 99 -4.95 -17.80 -7.61
C HIS A 99 -5.33 -16.60 -8.49
N THR A 100 -4.71 -16.51 -9.67
CA THR A 100 -4.95 -15.44 -10.64
C THR A 100 -6.43 -15.35 -11.06
N ASP A 101 -7.13 -16.49 -11.17
CA ASP A 101 -8.55 -16.58 -11.53
C ASP A 101 -9.49 -15.98 -10.48
N GLN A 102 -9.08 -15.94 -9.21
CA GLN A 102 -9.84 -15.28 -8.15
C GLN A 102 -9.72 -13.77 -8.26
N LEU A 103 -8.51 -13.26 -8.52
CA LEU A 103 -8.30 -11.83 -8.76
C LEU A 103 -8.97 -11.34 -10.04
N ALA A 104 -9.08 -12.19 -11.06
CA ALA A 104 -9.80 -11.88 -12.29
C ALA A 104 -11.30 -11.58 -12.05
N LYS A 105 -11.86 -11.96 -10.88
CA LYS A 105 -13.24 -11.68 -10.49
C LYS A 105 -13.38 -10.34 -9.75
N PHE A 106 -12.28 -9.67 -9.42
CA PHE A 106 -12.33 -8.42 -8.67
C PHE A 106 -12.76 -7.28 -9.58
N PRO A 107 -13.63 -6.37 -9.11
CA PRO A 107 -13.97 -5.19 -9.88
C PRO A 107 -12.74 -4.29 -10.03
N LEU A 108 -12.48 -3.85 -11.27
CA LEU A 108 -11.43 -2.88 -11.59
C LEU A 108 -12.09 -1.71 -12.34
N PRO A 109 -12.46 -0.62 -11.64
CA PRO A 109 -13.08 0.54 -12.27
C PRO A 109 -12.02 1.34 -13.03
N VAL A 110 -11.76 0.90 -14.27
CA VAL A 110 -10.90 1.64 -15.22
C VAL A 110 -11.54 2.97 -15.57
N ASP A 111 -10.71 3.99 -15.80
CA ASP A 111 -11.12 5.33 -16.22
C ASP A 111 -11.97 6.09 -15.18
N HIS A 112 -11.90 5.67 -13.91
CA HIS A 112 -12.58 6.38 -12.81
C HIS A 112 -11.93 7.75 -12.56
N LEU A 113 -12.71 8.78 -12.26
CA LEU A 113 -12.23 10.15 -12.02
C LEU A 113 -11.24 10.30 -10.84
N LEU A 114 -11.14 9.30 -9.96
CA LEU A 114 -10.21 9.24 -8.82
C LEU A 114 -9.01 8.30 -9.05
N GLN A 115 -8.88 7.75 -10.26
CA GLN A 115 -7.75 6.93 -10.64
C GLN A 115 -6.40 7.63 -10.42
N PRO A 116 -6.22 8.94 -10.71
CA PRO A 116 -4.95 9.64 -10.45
C PRO A 116 -4.53 9.60 -8.98
N GLU A 117 -5.46 9.85 -8.06
CA GLU A 117 -5.21 9.81 -6.60
C GLU A 117 -4.77 8.42 -6.13
N LEU A 118 -5.41 7.37 -6.65
CA LEU A 118 -5.08 5.99 -6.31
C LEU A 118 -3.71 5.59 -6.85
N ILE A 119 -3.41 5.95 -8.11
CA ILE A 119 -2.12 5.65 -8.75
C ILE A 119 -0.97 6.35 -8.01
N LEU A 120 -1.10 7.64 -7.69
CA LEU A 120 -0.03 8.40 -7.02
C LEU A 120 0.36 7.74 -5.69
N ARG A 121 -0.61 7.46 -4.82
CA ARG A 121 -0.36 6.80 -3.52
C ARG A 121 0.26 5.42 -3.71
N THR A 122 -0.24 4.66 -4.68
CA THR A 122 0.27 3.33 -4.99
C THR A 122 1.73 3.37 -5.44
N LEU A 123 2.08 4.26 -6.38
CA LEU A 123 3.45 4.42 -6.86
C LEU A 123 4.38 4.92 -5.76
N ARG A 124 3.99 5.95 -5.00
CA ARG A 124 4.84 6.44 -3.90
C ARG A 124 5.06 5.40 -2.80
N LEU A 125 4.14 4.46 -2.60
CA LEU A 125 4.33 3.33 -1.67
C LEU A 125 5.30 2.24 -2.21
N ASN A 126 5.38 2.07 -3.53
CA ASN A 126 6.09 0.96 -4.18
C ASN A 126 7.43 1.35 -4.84
N CYS A 127 7.56 2.56 -5.39
CA CYS A 127 8.76 3.06 -6.09
C CYS A 127 9.89 3.44 -5.12
N LEU A 128 10.30 2.51 -4.25
CA LEU A 128 11.18 2.76 -3.11
C LEU A 128 12.66 2.92 -3.48
N THR A 129 13.08 2.37 -4.63
CA THR A 129 14.46 2.38 -5.13
C THR A 129 14.53 2.95 -6.54
N ALA A 130 15.74 3.33 -6.97
CA ALA A 130 16.00 3.85 -8.32
C ALA A 130 15.64 2.84 -9.43
N ASP A 131 15.54 1.54 -9.12
CA ASP A 131 15.12 0.52 -10.07
C ASP A 131 13.68 0.74 -10.57
N TYR A 132 12.87 1.49 -9.82
CA TYR A 132 11.51 1.88 -10.21
C TYR A 132 11.44 3.20 -10.99
N ALA A 133 12.57 3.88 -11.23
CA ALA A 133 12.59 5.14 -11.96
C ALA A 133 11.93 5.07 -13.34
N PRO A 134 12.16 4.02 -14.17
CA PRO A 134 11.52 3.93 -15.49
C PRO A 134 9.99 3.91 -15.42
N LEU A 135 9.41 3.17 -14.48
CA LEU A 135 7.95 3.13 -14.28
C LEU A 135 7.42 4.48 -13.79
N TRP A 136 8.11 5.07 -12.82
CA TRP A 136 7.71 6.35 -12.24
C TRP A 136 7.68 7.44 -13.31
N GLU A 137 8.74 7.53 -14.11
CA GLU A 137 8.86 8.50 -15.21
C GLU A 137 7.85 8.25 -16.33
N GLU A 138 7.60 6.97 -16.67
CA GLU A 138 6.61 6.58 -17.67
C GLU A 138 5.18 6.98 -17.28
N LEU A 139 4.82 6.83 -16.00
CA LEU A 139 3.46 7.06 -15.51
C LEU A 139 3.25 8.46 -14.91
N PHE A 140 4.30 9.29 -14.82
CA PHE A 140 4.21 10.58 -14.16
C PHE A 140 3.19 11.50 -14.84
N GLU A 141 2.24 12.01 -14.05
CA GLU A 141 1.27 13.00 -14.50
C GLU A 141 1.51 14.34 -13.78
N PRO A 142 1.67 15.47 -14.51
CA PRO A 142 1.87 16.79 -13.89
C PRO A 142 0.76 17.17 -12.89
N ALA A 143 -0.46 16.69 -13.10
CA ALA A 143 -1.59 16.91 -12.20
C ALA A 143 -1.36 16.37 -10.77
N TRP A 144 -0.45 15.41 -10.58
CA TRP A 144 -0.09 14.88 -9.26
C TRP A 144 0.50 15.94 -8.33
N GLN A 145 1.09 16.99 -8.88
CA GLN A 145 1.64 18.10 -8.08
C GLN A 145 0.53 18.93 -7.40
N GLY A 146 -0.71 18.83 -7.88
CA GLY A 146 -1.89 19.42 -7.25
C GLY A 146 -2.58 18.50 -6.24
N ASP A 147 -2.14 17.25 -6.07
CA ASP A 147 -2.73 16.34 -5.08
C ASP A 147 -2.19 16.61 -3.67
N ALA A 148 -3.05 16.41 -2.68
CA ALA A 148 -2.77 16.62 -1.27
C ALA A 148 -3.36 15.47 -0.44
N TRP A 149 -2.82 15.29 0.76
CA TRP A 149 -3.45 14.48 1.79
C TRP A 149 -4.88 14.96 2.07
N ALA A 150 -5.76 14.04 2.47
CA ALA A 150 -7.12 14.37 2.85
C ALA A 150 -7.16 15.27 4.09
N GLU A 151 -6.22 15.05 5.01
CA GLU A 151 -6.01 15.90 6.17
C GLU A 151 -4.65 16.61 6.07
N ALA A 152 -4.69 17.94 6.11
CA ALA A 152 -3.48 18.75 6.02
C ALA A 152 -2.63 18.63 7.29
N MET A 153 -1.35 18.32 7.11
CA MET A 153 -0.40 18.17 8.21
C MET A 153 0.77 19.15 8.01
N PRO A 154 0.75 20.33 8.67
CA PRO A 154 1.68 21.44 8.36
C PRO A 154 3.17 21.10 8.45
N THR A 155 3.55 20.11 9.27
CA THR A 155 4.95 19.71 9.49
C THR A 155 5.43 18.59 8.58
N ARG A 156 4.57 18.07 7.68
CA ARG A 156 4.85 16.88 6.87
C ARG A 156 5.05 17.23 5.39
N PRO A 157 5.84 16.43 4.65
CA PRO A 157 5.95 16.59 3.21
C PRO A 157 4.59 16.49 2.53
N LEU A 158 4.36 17.34 1.52
CA LEU A 158 3.14 17.31 0.74
C LEU A 158 3.07 16.03 -0.10
N LEU A 159 1.85 15.53 -0.33
CA LEU A 159 1.67 14.35 -1.18
C LEU A 159 2.12 14.64 -2.63
N GLY A 160 1.78 15.82 -3.14
CA GLY A 160 2.16 16.30 -4.47
C GLY A 160 3.57 16.89 -4.59
N ASP A 161 4.41 16.85 -3.53
CA ASP A 161 5.82 17.25 -3.63
C ASP A 161 6.63 16.17 -4.37
N VAL A 162 6.37 16.06 -5.66
CA VAL A 162 6.92 15.04 -6.56
C VAL A 162 7.35 15.67 -7.89
N GLN A 163 8.32 15.03 -8.53
CA GLN A 163 8.91 15.48 -9.80
C GLN A 163 8.87 14.34 -10.83
N PRO A 164 8.95 14.65 -12.14
CA PRO A 164 8.96 13.63 -13.19
C PRO A 164 10.09 12.62 -13.00
N MET A 165 11.30 13.09 -12.67
CA MET A 165 12.46 12.23 -12.43
C MET A 165 12.43 11.65 -11.01
N TRP A 166 12.65 10.35 -10.89
CA TRP A 166 12.68 9.68 -9.59
C TRP A 166 13.83 10.21 -8.73
N SER A 167 13.56 10.44 -7.45
CA SER A 167 14.58 10.82 -6.46
C SER A 167 14.27 10.29 -5.07
N MET A 168 15.13 10.60 -4.09
CA MET A 168 14.90 10.17 -2.70
C MET A 168 13.66 10.79 -2.06
N VAL A 169 13.06 11.85 -2.61
CA VAL A 169 11.78 12.40 -2.09
C VAL A 169 10.54 11.71 -2.70
N THR A 170 10.70 10.97 -3.81
CA THR A 170 9.60 10.32 -4.52
C THR A 170 8.82 9.33 -3.64
N PRO A 171 9.45 8.33 -3.00
CA PRO A 171 8.69 7.36 -2.21
C PRO A 171 8.36 7.84 -0.78
N LEU A 172 7.25 7.33 -0.26
CA LEU A 172 6.86 7.50 1.15
C LEU A 172 7.68 6.56 2.03
N ARG A 173 8.48 7.13 2.95
CA ARG A 173 9.32 6.37 3.90
C ARG A 173 8.95 6.58 5.37
N ILE A 174 8.25 7.67 5.70
CA ILE A 174 7.83 7.94 7.07
C ILE A 174 6.69 6.99 7.43
N ASP A 175 6.78 6.33 8.60
CA ASP A 175 5.81 5.29 9.01
C ASP A 175 4.36 5.77 8.91
N TYR A 176 4.07 6.98 9.42
CA TYR A 176 2.73 7.54 9.34
C TYR A 176 2.31 7.89 7.90
N ASP A 177 3.18 8.47 7.06
CA ASP A 177 2.79 8.79 5.67
C ASP A 177 2.42 7.52 4.90
N ARG A 178 3.15 6.43 5.14
CA ARG A 178 2.87 5.12 4.53
C ARG A 178 1.54 4.57 5.02
N ARG A 179 1.25 4.67 6.32
CA ARG A 179 -0.05 4.26 6.89
C ARG A 179 -1.19 5.12 6.33
N LEU A 180 -1.01 6.43 6.29
CA LEU A 180 -1.99 7.38 5.77
C LEU A 180 -2.28 7.10 4.29
N ALA A 181 -1.26 6.83 3.46
CA ALA A 181 -1.47 6.44 2.07
C ALA A 181 -2.28 5.14 1.92
N LEU A 182 -2.02 4.12 2.75
CA LEU A 182 -2.82 2.88 2.75
C LEU A 182 -4.27 3.15 3.18
N LEU A 183 -4.47 4.00 4.18
CA LEU A 183 -5.78 4.40 4.65
C LEU A 183 -6.56 5.21 3.61
N GLU A 184 -5.90 6.13 2.92
CA GLU A 184 -6.52 6.89 1.83
C GLU A 184 -6.81 5.99 0.62
N ILE A 185 -5.98 4.98 0.36
CA ILE A 185 -6.29 3.92 -0.62
C ILE A 185 -7.57 3.17 -0.21
N ASP A 186 -7.77 2.84 1.07
CA ASP A 186 -8.99 2.19 1.55
C ASP A 186 -10.24 3.05 1.24
N ALA A 187 -10.17 4.35 1.51
CA ALA A 187 -11.23 5.31 1.24
C ALA A 187 -11.49 5.50 -0.27
N LEU A 188 -10.44 5.65 -1.07
CA LEU A 188 -10.52 5.76 -2.53
C LEU A 188 -11.17 4.53 -3.14
N VAL A 189 -10.73 3.33 -2.77
CA VAL A 189 -11.27 2.07 -3.32
C VAL A 189 -12.71 1.86 -2.89
N ALA A 190 -13.06 2.18 -1.63
CA ALA A 190 -14.45 2.12 -1.18
C ALA A 190 -15.34 3.02 -2.04
N LEU A 191 -14.94 4.28 -2.24
CA LEU A 191 -15.70 5.24 -3.05
C LEU A 191 -15.80 4.82 -4.51
N MET A 192 -14.71 4.34 -5.12
CA MET A 192 -14.65 3.85 -6.50
C MET A 192 -15.54 2.62 -6.74
N LEU A 193 -15.79 1.83 -5.69
CA LEU A 193 -16.66 0.65 -5.74
C LEU A 193 -18.07 0.91 -5.19
N GLY A 194 -18.40 2.15 -4.83
CA GLY A 194 -19.73 2.55 -4.37
C GLY A 194 -20.07 2.13 -2.93
N LEU A 195 -19.07 1.88 -2.08
CA LEU A 195 -19.27 1.65 -0.65
C LEU A 195 -19.32 2.99 0.09
N THR A 196 -20.15 3.09 1.13
CA THR A 196 -20.14 4.25 2.04
C THR A 196 -18.99 4.14 3.07
N ALA A 197 -18.64 5.26 3.72
CA ALA A 197 -17.69 5.28 4.82
C ALA A 197 -18.12 4.33 5.96
N GLU A 198 -19.41 4.27 6.28
CA GLU A 198 -19.95 3.38 7.31
C GLU A 198 -19.79 1.91 6.94
N GLN A 199 -19.97 1.57 5.65
CA GLN A 199 -19.76 0.21 5.14
C GLN A 199 -18.28 -0.18 5.17
N LEU A 200 -17.37 0.74 4.81
CA LEU A 200 -15.93 0.54 4.93
C LEU A 200 -15.52 0.29 6.39
N CYS A 201 -15.98 1.12 7.33
CA CYS A 201 -15.72 0.95 8.76
C CYS A 201 -16.35 -0.33 9.30
N ALA A 202 -17.56 -0.71 8.85
CA ALA A 202 -18.19 -1.97 9.24
C ALA A 202 -17.37 -3.19 8.77
N MET A 203 -16.86 -3.16 7.54
CA MET A 203 -15.97 -4.19 7.02
C MET A 203 -14.69 -4.30 7.85
N TYR A 204 -14.06 -3.17 8.17
CA TYR A 204 -12.88 -3.11 9.04
C TYR A 204 -13.15 -3.76 10.41
N ARG A 205 -14.26 -3.40 11.07
CA ARG A 205 -14.65 -3.96 12.37
C ARG A 205 -14.88 -5.48 12.33
N ALA A 206 -15.53 -5.97 11.28
CA ALA A 206 -15.95 -7.36 11.18
C ALA A 206 -14.84 -8.32 10.71
N GLN A 207 -14.02 -7.92 9.73
CA GLN A 207 -13.11 -8.83 9.02
C GLN A 207 -11.63 -8.67 9.40
N PHE A 208 -11.27 -7.56 10.06
CA PHE A 208 -9.87 -7.17 10.30
C PHE A 208 -9.53 -7.06 11.80
N ALA A 209 -10.00 -8.02 12.61
CA ALA A 209 -9.78 -8.03 14.06
C ALA A 209 -8.30 -7.96 14.48
N VAL A 210 -7.40 -8.63 13.73
CA VAL A 210 -5.95 -8.60 14.01
C VAL A 210 -5.34 -7.23 13.68
N LEU A 211 -5.66 -6.65 12.52
CA LEU A 211 -5.23 -5.29 12.17
C LEU A 211 -5.74 -4.27 13.21
N ARG A 212 -7.00 -4.41 13.64
CA ARG A 212 -7.58 -3.61 14.73
C ARG A 212 -6.80 -3.71 16.03
N LYS A 213 -6.46 -4.93 16.43
CA LYS A 213 -5.64 -5.16 17.63
C LYS A 213 -4.29 -4.44 17.52
N TYR A 214 -3.63 -4.54 16.37
CA TYR A 214 -2.32 -3.92 16.14
C TYR A 214 -2.37 -2.39 16.14
N GLU A 215 -3.42 -1.79 15.57
CA GLU A 215 -3.58 -0.34 15.54
C GLU A 215 -4.14 0.26 16.83
N TYR A 216 -4.80 -0.54 17.69
CA TYR A 216 -5.42 -0.05 18.92
C TYR A 216 -4.45 0.63 19.89
N GLU A 217 -3.20 0.17 19.93
CA GLU A 217 -2.12 0.73 20.73
C GLU A 217 -0.96 1.16 19.84
N MET A 218 -1.30 1.84 18.74
CA MET A 218 -0.37 2.47 17.81
C MET A 218 -0.44 3.99 17.95
N TRP A 219 0.73 4.60 18.05
CA TRP A 219 0.92 6.04 18.18
C TRP A 219 1.99 6.52 17.22
N PHE A 220 1.96 7.82 16.95
CA PHE A 220 2.93 8.50 16.10
C PHE A 220 3.44 9.75 16.78
N ASP A 221 4.74 9.99 16.69
CA ASP A 221 5.36 11.23 17.12
C ASP A 221 5.13 12.35 16.09
N ALA A 222 5.54 13.59 16.40
CA ALA A 222 5.39 14.75 15.52
C ALA A 222 6.14 14.63 14.18
N ASN A 223 7.15 13.75 14.11
CA ASN A 223 7.87 13.44 12.88
C ASN A 223 7.27 12.24 12.13
N GLY A 224 6.16 11.68 12.62
CA GLY A 224 5.48 10.54 12.04
C GLY A 224 6.17 9.20 12.25
N ARG A 225 7.09 9.08 13.21
CA ARG A 225 7.67 7.80 13.62
C ARG A 225 6.63 7.03 14.42
N LYS A 226 6.47 5.75 14.09
CA LYS A 226 5.49 4.87 14.74
C LYS A 226 6.03 4.28 16.03
N ILE A 227 5.16 4.16 17.03
CA ILE A 227 5.39 3.45 18.28
C ILE A 227 4.16 2.59 18.55
N ALA A 228 4.32 1.28 18.68
CA ALA A 228 3.22 0.37 18.94
C ALA A 228 3.52 -0.57 20.11
N ARG A 229 2.48 -1.05 20.82
CA ARG A 229 2.66 -2.06 21.88
C ARG A 229 2.94 -3.45 21.32
N ASP A 230 2.21 -3.85 20.28
CA ASP A 230 2.36 -5.18 19.69
C ASP A 230 3.60 -5.21 18.79
N HIS A 231 4.50 -6.17 19.03
CA HIS A 231 5.75 -6.34 18.28
C HIS A 231 5.56 -6.57 16.78
N HIS A 232 4.42 -7.11 16.34
CA HIS A 232 4.10 -7.23 14.91
C HIS A 232 3.83 -5.88 14.25
N ALA A 233 3.56 -4.84 15.05
CA ALA A 233 3.17 -3.51 14.61
C ALA A 233 4.23 -2.43 14.88
N TYR A 234 5.41 -2.80 15.39
CA TYR A 234 6.48 -1.85 15.73
C TYR A 234 6.86 -0.92 14.57
N GLY A 235 7.24 0.31 14.93
CA GLY A 235 7.87 1.25 14.01
C GLY A 235 9.22 0.75 13.52
N GLN A 236 9.65 1.21 12.35
CA GLN A 236 10.92 0.77 11.74
C GLN A 236 12.12 0.99 12.68
N THR A 237 12.06 2.07 13.47
CA THR A 237 13.13 2.49 14.38
C THR A 237 12.81 2.27 15.85
N GLN A 238 11.71 1.56 16.15
CA GLN A 238 11.30 1.29 17.52
C GLN A 238 12.22 0.24 18.15
N GLU A 239 12.73 0.55 19.36
CA GLU A 239 13.55 -0.34 20.17
C GLU A 239 12.84 -0.70 21.48
N LYS A 240 13.44 -1.64 22.19
CA LYS A 240 12.97 -2.08 23.51
C LYS A 240 12.98 -0.89 24.49
N GLY A 241 11.87 -0.68 25.20
CA GLY A 241 11.72 0.42 26.16
C GLY A 241 10.98 1.64 25.62
N ASP A 242 10.85 1.78 24.29
CA ASP A 242 10.18 2.93 23.69
C ASP A 242 8.67 2.98 23.99
N TRP A 243 8.04 1.81 24.10
CA TRP A 243 6.62 1.74 24.46
C TRP A 243 6.40 2.22 25.89
N GLU A 244 7.22 1.75 26.83
CA GLU A 244 7.18 2.21 28.23
C GLU A 244 7.51 3.71 28.34
N GLY A 245 8.47 4.19 27.55
CA GLY A 245 8.79 5.62 27.45
C GLY A 245 7.61 6.46 26.96
N LEU A 246 6.88 5.98 25.95
CA LEU A 246 5.66 6.64 25.47
C LEU A 246 4.58 6.68 26.57
N GLN A 247 4.37 5.57 27.28
CA GLN A 247 3.37 5.53 28.35
C GLN A 247 3.67 6.58 29.44
N GLN A 248 4.93 6.67 29.88
CA GLN A 248 5.37 7.69 30.85
C GLN A 248 5.22 9.11 30.32
N ALA A 249 5.54 9.34 29.04
CA ALA A 249 5.39 10.64 28.41
C ALA A 249 3.92 11.07 28.37
N LEU A 250 3.00 10.17 28.00
CA LEU A 250 1.56 10.44 27.95
C LEU A 250 0.95 10.70 29.33
N GLU A 251 1.47 10.07 30.39
CA GLU A 251 1.07 10.33 31.78
C GLU A 251 1.55 11.70 32.29
N ALA A 252 2.65 12.21 31.74
CA ALA A 252 3.26 13.49 32.09
C ALA A 252 3.07 14.54 30.99
N ASP A 253 1.80 14.71 30.57
CA ASP A 253 1.32 15.73 29.61
C ASP A 253 1.93 15.68 28.20
N GLY A 254 2.48 14.53 27.79
CA GLY A 254 2.90 14.27 26.41
C GLY A 254 4.18 14.99 25.99
N HIS A 255 5.22 14.96 26.82
CA HIS A 255 6.52 15.57 26.53
C HIS A 255 7.43 14.70 25.63
N ASP A 256 8.42 15.31 24.99
CA ASP A 256 9.48 14.60 24.24
C ASP A 256 10.17 13.55 25.11
N PHE A 257 10.36 12.33 24.61
CA PHE A 257 11.12 11.31 25.32
C PHE A 257 12.07 10.56 24.39
N GLY A 258 13.29 10.32 24.86
CA GLY A 258 14.34 9.65 24.09
C GLY A 258 14.53 10.28 22.71
N ARG A 259 14.21 9.52 21.66
CA ARG A 259 14.31 9.93 20.25
C ARG A 259 13.00 10.39 19.63
N TYR A 260 11.91 10.46 20.38
CA TYR A 260 10.58 10.79 19.88
C TYR A 260 10.14 12.18 20.31
N LYS A 261 9.37 12.84 19.43
CA LYS A 261 8.95 14.23 19.59
C LYS A 261 7.45 14.38 19.76
N ALA A 262 7.02 15.15 20.74
CA ALA A 262 5.64 15.55 20.94
C ALA A 262 5.18 16.55 19.86
N PRO A 263 3.86 16.66 19.57
CA PRO A 263 2.76 15.89 20.17
C PRO A 263 2.71 14.44 19.67
N PHE A 264 2.12 13.56 20.49
CA PHE A 264 1.84 12.17 20.13
C PHE A 264 0.39 12.01 19.68
N ALA A 265 0.19 11.42 18.51
CA ALA A 265 -1.13 11.14 17.95
C ALA A 265 -1.42 9.64 17.98
N LYS A 266 -2.55 9.25 18.58
CA LYS A 266 -3.04 7.88 18.56
C LYS A 266 -3.68 7.57 17.21
N ALA A 267 -3.44 6.39 16.66
CA ALA A 267 -4.12 5.92 15.46
C ALA A 267 -5.63 5.76 15.72
N ASP A 268 -6.46 6.31 14.83
CA ASP A 268 -7.92 6.12 14.82
C ASP A 268 -8.39 5.88 13.39
N ARG A 269 -8.21 4.63 12.94
CA ARG A 269 -8.48 4.27 11.54
C ARG A 269 -9.91 4.58 11.12
N GLU A 270 -10.91 4.42 11.98
CA GLU A 270 -12.31 4.63 11.61
C GLU A 270 -12.61 6.12 11.39
N ALA A 271 -12.12 6.99 12.29
CA ALA A 271 -12.23 8.43 12.12
C ALA A 271 -11.44 8.91 10.89
N GLU A 272 -10.18 8.47 10.76
CA GLU A 272 -9.31 8.84 9.65
C GLU A 272 -9.87 8.38 8.29
N MET A 273 -10.39 7.12 8.18
CA MET A 273 -11.01 6.63 6.94
C MET A 273 -12.25 7.44 6.59
N THR A 274 -13.06 7.81 7.59
CA THR A 274 -14.27 8.61 7.38
C THR A 274 -13.90 10.01 6.86
N THR A 275 -12.88 10.65 7.45
CA THR A 275 -12.35 11.93 6.98
C THR A 275 -11.84 11.83 5.55
N ALA A 276 -10.97 10.85 5.26
CA ALA A 276 -10.43 10.62 3.93
C ALA A 276 -11.54 10.40 2.88
N TYR A 277 -12.52 9.55 3.21
CA TYR A 277 -13.65 9.27 2.35
C TYR A 277 -14.42 10.54 1.99
N ASN A 278 -14.75 11.38 2.99
CA ASN A 278 -15.51 12.61 2.77
C ASN A 278 -14.78 13.59 1.85
N VAL A 279 -13.46 13.74 2.03
CA VAL A 279 -12.63 14.60 1.17
C VAL A 279 -12.59 14.08 -0.26
N PHE A 280 -12.36 12.79 -0.49
CA PHE A 280 -12.36 12.24 -1.84
C PHE A 280 -13.75 12.27 -2.49
N ALA A 281 -14.80 12.08 -1.71
CA ALA A 281 -16.18 12.23 -2.18
C ALA A 281 -16.46 13.67 -2.62
N GLU A 282 -15.93 14.67 -1.91
CA GLU A 282 -16.02 16.08 -2.33
C GLU A 282 -15.24 16.35 -3.61
N ARG A 283 -13.99 15.87 -3.71
CA ARG A 283 -13.19 15.99 -4.95
C ARG A 283 -13.90 15.37 -6.15
N LEU A 284 -14.50 14.18 -5.96
CA LEU A 284 -15.27 13.50 -6.98
C LEU A 284 -16.49 14.33 -7.41
N ARG A 285 -17.28 14.85 -6.47
CA ARG A 285 -18.42 15.74 -6.77
C ARG A 285 -17.99 16.97 -7.57
N ASN A 286 -16.89 17.61 -7.18
CA ASN A 286 -16.37 18.80 -7.87
C ASN A 286 -15.90 18.50 -9.30
N ARG A 287 -15.41 17.27 -9.58
CA ARG A 287 -15.03 16.82 -10.93
C ARG A 287 -16.21 16.35 -11.77
N SER A 288 -17.28 15.87 -11.14
CA SER A 288 -18.52 15.43 -11.81
C SER A 288 -19.52 16.57 -12.04
N ALA A 289 -19.27 17.75 -11.47
CA ALA A 289 -20.08 18.94 -11.71
C ALA A 289 -19.90 19.42 -13.16
N PRO A 290 -21.00 19.77 -13.87
CA PRO A 290 -20.98 20.23 -15.25
C PRO A 290 -20.32 21.60 -15.45
#